data_AF-A0A5N6PZ98-F1
#
_entry.id   AF-A0A5N6PZ98-F1
#
_cell.length_a   1.000
_cell.length_b   1.000
_cell.length_c   1.000
_cell.angle_alpha   90.00
_cell.angle_beta   90.00
_cell.angle_gamma   90.00
#
_symmetry.space_group_name_H-M   'P 1'
#
loop_
_entity.id
_entity.type
_entity.pdbx_description
1 polymer ?
#
loop_
_entity_poly.entity_id
_entity_poly.type
_entity_poly.pdbx_seq_one_letter_code
_entity_poly.pdbx_strand_id
1 'polypeptide(L)'
;MANMVFVDMPAGTGFSYAETQEGWVSSDTIQVANYKDFIKKGYILCSPLTNKFMDFNSRIEYAHRMALISDDIFESAINNCNGNYVDTIQANSVCSKSLQSYEECTSRINFDNILEPVLDDDEYDIGTLALNEWGNMEAVQQALNVHQGMVGKFEEINSTLHYNQGKNDTICYAYDIFSSYSYHKKLSTKSCRALIFSGDHDLTFPYVGVEQWIASLNLEVEAPWKPFYVDNQVGG
;
A
#
# COMPACT_ATOMS: atom_id res chain seq x y z
N MET A 1 -17.90 12.68 17.98
CA MET A 1 -18.67 11.79 17.10
C MET A 1 -18.28 12.12 15.67
N ALA A 2 -17.87 11.12 14.89
CA ALA A 2 -17.54 11.26 13.47
C ALA A 2 -18.53 10.42 12.66
N ASN A 3 -18.86 10.88 11.45
CA ASN A 3 -19.58 10.06 10.48
C ASN A 3 -18.53 9.46 9.54
N MET A 4 -18.57 8.15 9.36
CA MET A 4 -17.69 7.43 8.45
C MET A 4 -18.47 7.05 7.20
N VAL A 5 -17.89 7.30 6.04
CA VAL A 5 -18.41 6.87 4.74
C VAL A 5 -17.35 5.97 4.12
N PHE A 6 -17.73 4.74 3.80
CA PHE A 6 -16.91 3.80 3.05
C PHE A 6 -17.27 3.93 1.58
N VAL A 7 -16.27 3.99 0.71
CA VAL A 7 -16.46 4.22 -0.72
C VAL A 7 -15.60 3.24 -1.49
N ASP A 8 -16.25 2.36 -2.23
CA ASP A 8 -15.58 1.48 -3.20
C ASP A 8 -15.16 2.34 -4.40
N MET A 9 -13.86 2.40 -4.70
CA MET A 9 -13.37 3.09 -5.89
C MET A 9 -12.05 2.49 -6.38
N PRO A 10 -11.79 2.46 -7.71
CA PRO A 10 -12.63 2.95 -8.82
C PRO A 10 -13.82 2.03 -9.16
N ALA A 11 -14.54 2.34 -10.25
CA ALA A 11 -15.48 1.40 -10.86
C ALA A 11 -14.80 0.04 -11.09
N GLY A 12 -15.47 -1.04 -10.71
CA GLY A 12 -14.93 -2.41 -10.70
C GLY A 12 -14.38 -2.87 -9.36
N THR A 13 -14.37 -2.02 -8.33
CA THR A 13 -14.12 -2.44 -6.95
C THR A 13 -15.44 -2.62 -6.21
N GLY A 14 -15.57 -3.68 -5.39
CA GLY A 14 -16.78 -3.94 -4.61
C GLY A 14 -18.06 -3.89 -5.45
N PHE A 15 -18.98 -2.99 -5.11
CA PHE A 15 -20.21 -2.75 -5.88
C PHE A 15 -20.16 -1.53 -6.82
N SER A 16 -19.00 -0.89 -6.97
CA SER A 16 -18.85 0.27 -7.85
C SER A 16 -18.85 -0.12 -9.32
N TYR A 17 -19.59 0.63 -10.13
CA TYR A 17 -19.76 0.38 -11.56
C TYR A 17 -19.76 1.68 -12.37
N ALA A 18 -19.63 1.56 -13.68
CA ALA A 18 -19.86 2.65 -14.63
C ALA A 18 -20.86 2.24 -15.72
N GLU A 19 -21.68 3.20 -16.18
CA GLU A 19 -22.65 2.99 -17.26
C GLU A 19 -22.03 3.05 -18.66
N THR A 20 -20.85 3.69 -18.77
CA THR A 20 -20.14 3.85 -20.05
C THR A 20 -18.78 3.17 -20.00
N GLN A 21 -18.26 2.79 -21.17
CA GLN A 21 -16.96 2.15 -21.29
C GLN A 21 -15.83 3.04 -20.76
N GLU A 22 -15.93 4.36 -20.97
CA GLU A 22 -14.93 5.33 -20.50
C GLU A 22 -14.90 5.41 -18.98
N GLY A 23 -16.04 5.24 -18.30
CA GLY A 23 -16.11 5.29 -16.84
C GLY A 23 -15.44 4.09 -16.15
N TRP A 24 -15.21 2.99 -16.89
CA TRP A 24 -14.45 1.84 -16.40
C TRP A 24 -12.94 2.05 -16.47
N VAL A 25 -12.45 3.03 -17.25
CA VAL A 25 -11.02 3.34 -17.37
C VAL A 25 -10.64 4.35 -16.28
N SER A 26 -9.60 4.05 -15.51
CA SER A 26 -9.12 4.89 -14.42
C SER A 26 -7.60 4.97 -14.33
N SER A 27 -7.10 5.81 -13.41
CA SER A 27 -5.69 5.92 -13.09
C SER A 27 -5.46 6.56 -11.73
N ASP A 28 -4.25 6.46 -11.20
CA ASP A 28 -3.87 7.16 -9.96
C ASP A 28 -4.16 8.67 -10.06
N THR A 29 -3.84 9.28 -11.20
CA THR A 29 -4.12 10.70 -11.47
C THR A 29 -5.61 11.02 -11.45
N ILE A 30 -6.45 10.16 -12.01
CA ILE A 30 -7.92 10.31 -11.96
C ILE A 30 -8.40 10.19 -10.51
N GLN A 31 -7.91 9.21 -9.76
CA GLN A 31 -8.28 9.03 -8.35
C GLN A 31 -7.90 10.22 -7.48
N VAL A 32 -6.69 10.76 -7.66
CA VAL A 32 -6.26 11.98 -6.95
C VAL A 32 -7.17 13.17 -7.25
N ALA A 33 -7.64 13.32 -8.49
CA ALA A 33 -8.60 14.37 -8.84
C ALA A 33 -9.92 14.20 -8.07
N ASN A 34 -10.42 12.97 -7.95
CA ASN A 34 -11.63 12.65 -7.18
C ASN A 34 -11.45 12.92 -5.68
N TYR A 35 -10.35 12.45 -5.08
CA TYR A 35 -10.08 12.62 -3.65
C TYR A 35 -9.93 14.07 -3.22
N LYS A 36 -9.35 14.91 -4.08
CA LYS A 36 -9.05 16.31 -3.78
C LYS A 36 -10.29 17.10 -3.36
N ASP A 37 -11.46 16.75 -3.86
CA ASP A 37 -12.71 17.44 -3.52
C ASP A 37 -13.19 17.11 -2.10
N PHE A 38 -12.81 15.96 -1.55
CA PHE A 38 -13.16 15.52 -0.20
C PHE A 38 -12.19 16.03 0.88
N ILE A 39 -10.94 16.32 0.53
CA ILE A 39 -9.93 16.79 1.50
C ILE A 39 -10.18 18.26 1.86
N LYS A 40 -10.92 18.50 2.95
CA LYS A 40 -11.22 19.85 3.46
C LYS A 40 -10.42 20.25 4.70
N LYS A 41 -10.29 19.35 5.68
CA LYS A 41 -9.64 19.64 6.98
C LYS A 41 -8.35 18.86 7.20
N GLY A 42 -8.23 17.71 6.57
CA GLY A 42 -7.18 16.76 6.86
C GLY A 42 -7.38 15.45 6.13
N TYR A 43 -6.40 14.57 6.25
CA TYR A 43 -6.42 13.20 5.76
C TYR A 43 -5.57 12.33 6.69
N ILE A 44 -5.86 11.03 6.66
CA ILE A 44 -5.15 10.02 7.43
C ILE A 44 -4.68 8.95 6.45
N LEU A 45 -3.42 8.55 6.53
CA LEU A 45 -2.84 7.47 5.75
C LEU A 45 -2.31 6.38 6.68
N CYS A 46 -2.65 5.13 6.37
CA CYS A 46 -2.17 3.93 7.06
C CYS A 46 -1.30 3.15 6.07
N SER A 47 -0.04 2.90 6.43
CA SER A 47 0.95 2.20 5.59
C SER A 47 0.89 2.55 4.09
N PRO A 48 0.96 3.84 3.72
CA PRO A 48 0.77 4.24 2.34
C PRO A 48 1.95 3.84 1.44
N LEU A 49 1.64 3.37 0.22
CA LEU A 49 2.58 3.46 -0.90
C LEU A 49 2.70 4.94 -1.33
N THR A 50 3.84 5.55 -1.04
CA THR A 50 4.07 6.99 -1.23
C THR A 50 5.04 7.30 -2.36
N ASN A 51 6.05 6.48 -2.56
CA ASN A 51 7.09 6.59 -3.56
C ASN A 51 7.60 5.18 -3.90
N LYS A 52 7.29 4.71 -5.10
CA LYS A 52 7.63 3.35 -5.55
C LYS A 52 9.12 3.03 -5.37
N PHE A 53 10.03 4.00 -5.58
CA PHE A 53 11.45 3.77 -5.35
C PHE A 53 11.77 3.62 -3.85
N MET A 54 11.37 4.58 -3.01
CA MET A 54 11.70 4.57 -1.58
C MET A 54 11.06 3.38 -0.86
N ASP A 55 9.78 3.14 -1.09
CA ASP A 55 9.02 2.13 -0.35
C ASP A 55 9.54 0.73 -0.66
N PHE A 56 9.72 0.37 -1.94
CA PHE A 56 10.23 -0.95 -2.30
C PHE A 56 11.71 -1.15 -1.91
N ASN A 57 12.55 -0.12 -2.00
CA ASN A 57 13.96 -0.23 -1.55
C ASN A 57 14.09 -0.33 -0.04
N SER A 58 13.16 0.26 0.72
CA SER A 58 13.19 0.23 2.19
C SER A 58 12.99 -1.16 2.78
N ARG A 59 12.46 -2.12 2.01
CA ARG A 59 12.22 -3.51 2.45
C ARG A 59 13.49 -4.23 2.90
N ILE A 60 14.63 -3.98 2.26
CA ILE A 60 15.91 -4.59 2.68
C ILE A 60 16.33 -4.10 4.07
N GLU A 61 16.25 -2.78 4.29
CA GLU A 61 16.58 -2.20 5.59
C GLU A 61 15.58 -2.64 6.67
N TYR A 62 14.29 -2.67 6.34
CA TYR A 62 13.27 -3.18 7.25
C TYR A 62 13.50 -4.65 7.64
N ALA A 63 13.77 -5.52 6.66
CA ALA A 63 14.04 -6.93 6.90
C ALA A 63 15.25 -7.14 7.82
N HIS A 64 16.27 -6.28 7.70
CA HIS A 64 17.43 -6.28 8.61
C HIS A 64 17.03 -5.84 10.02
N ARG A 65 16.29 -4.73 10.16
CA ARG A 65 15.80 -4.23 11.46
C ARG A 65 14.90 -5.23 12.20
N MET A 66 14.16 -6.06 11.47
CA MET A 66 13.30 -7.12 12.01
C MET A 66 14.00 -8.48 12.13
N ALA A 67 15.31 -8.53 11.94
CA ALA A 67 16.13 -9.74 12.01
C ALA A 67 15.68 -10.89 11.08
N LEU A 68 15.05 -10.53 9.94
CA LEU A 68 14.67 -11.48 8.89
C LEU A 68 15.85 -11.84 7.99
N ILE A 69 16.85 -10.96 7.92
CA ILE A 69 18.13 -11.19 7.24
C ILE A 69 19.29 -10.87 8.18
N SER A 70 20.43 -11.52 7.96
CA SER A 70 21.65 -11.29 8.72
C SER A 70 22.39 -10.01 8.30
N ASP A 71 23.31 -9.54 9.14
CA ASP A 71 24.21 -8.42 8.85
C ASP A 71 24.97 -8.65 7.53
N ASP A 72 25.49 -9.85 7.30
CA ASP A 72 26.24 -10.19 6.08
C ASP A 72 25.39 -10.03 4.81
N ILE A 73 24.11 -10.43 4.85
CA ILE A 73 23.19 -10.29 3.71
C ILE A 73 22.87 -8.82 3.49
N PHE A 74 22.58 -8.07 4.56
CA PHE A 74 22.28 -6.65 4.49
C PHE A 74 23.47 -5.87 3.92
N GLU A 75 24.66 -6.01 4.50
CA GLU A 75 25.88 -5.35 4.05
C GLU A 75 26.25 -5.72 2.61
N SER A 76 26.07 -6.99 2.22
CA SER A 76 26.27 -7.43 0.84
C SER A 76 25.35 -6.67 -0.13
N ALA A 77 24.07 -6.52 0.19
CA ALA A 77 23.14 -5.74 -0.63
C ALA A 77 23.54 -4.27 -0.70
N ILE A 78 23.85 -3.63 0.45
CA ILE A 78 24.27 -2.21 0.49
C ILE A 78 25.50 -1.97 -0.40
N ASN A 79 26.51 -2.82 -0.29
CA ASN A 79 27.80 -2.64 -0.97
C ASN A 79 27.72 -2.92 -2.47
N ASN A 80 26.84 -3.83 -2.91
CA ASN A 80 26.82 -4.30 -4.29
C ASN A 80 25.75 -3.65 -5.17
N CYS A 81 24.69 -3.08 -4.58
CA CYS A 81 23.51 -2.62 -5.32
C CYS A 81 23.29 -1.10 -5.34
N ASN A 82 24.17 -0.30 -4.73
CA ASN A 82 24.12 1.18 -4.78
C ASN A 82 22.75 1.79 -4.40
N GLY A 83 22.06 1.21 -3.43
CA GLY A 83 20.75 1.71 -2.98
C GLY A 83 19.59 1.44 -3.95
N ASN A 84 19.78 0.62 -4.97
CA ASN A 84 18.73 0.16 -5.87
C ASN A 84 18.61 -1.37 -5.84
N TYR A 85 17.65 -1.87 -5.09
CA TYR A 85 17.37 -3.27 -4.83
C TYR A 85 16.16 -3.80 -5.62
N VAL A 86 15.54 -2.95 -6.45
CA VAL A 86 14.22 -3.21 -7.05
C VAL A 86 14.28 -3.18 -8.58
N ASP A 87 15.14 -2.34 -9.17
CA ASP A 87 15.39 -2.34 -10.62
C ASP A 87 16.51 -3.32 -10.97
N THR A 88 16.13 -4.57 -11.20
CA THR A 88 17.06 -5.66 -11.51
C THR A 88 17.56 -5.63 -12.96
N ILE A 89 16.98 -4.81 -13.85
CA ILE A 89 17.42 -4.69 -15.25
C ILE A 89 18.82 -4.08 -15.32
N GLN A 90 19.14 -3.18 -14.40
CA GLN A 90 20.45 -2.52 -14.30
C GLN A 90 21.38 -3.20 -13.28
N ALA A 91 20.91 -4.23 -12.58
CA ALA A 91 21.70 -4.94 -11.59
C ALA A 91 22.83 -5.72 -12.28
N ASN A 92 24.06 -5.53 -11.80
CA ASN A 92 25.18 -6.39 -12.18
C ASN A 92 25.05 -7.77 -11.48
N SER A 93 25.82 -8.74 -11.95
CA SER A 93 25.77 -10.11 -11.42
C SER A 93 26.10 -10.24 -9.92
N VAL A 94 26.82 -9.29 -9.34
CA VAL A 94 27.15 -9.27 -7.90
C VAL A 94 25.96 -8.77 -7.09
N CYS A 95 25.30 -7.70 -7.55
CA CYS A 95 24.06 -7.21 -6.96
C CYS A 95 22.96 -8.28 -7.04
N SER A 96 22.74 -8.90 -8.21
CA SER A 96 21.72 -9.94 -8.36
C SER A 96 21.92 -11.11 -7.38
N LYS A 97 23.16 -11.54 -7.15
CA LYS A 97 23.47 -12.58 -6.14
C LYS A 97 23.20 -12.12 -4.71
N SER A 98 23.46 -10.84 -4.42
CA SER A 98 23.19 -10.27 -3.10
C SER A 98 21.69 -10.21 -2.82
N LEU A 99 20.90 -9.82 -3.83
CA LEU A 99 19.44 -9.78 -3.76
C LEU A 99 18.82 -11.18 -3.67
N GLN A 100 19.42 -12.18 -4.33
CA GLN A 100 18.95 -13.57 -4.24
C GLN A 100 18.96 -14.08 -2.79
N SER A 101 19.99 -13.78 -1.99
CA SER A 101 20.02 -14.18 -0.57
C SER A 101 18.91 -13.50 0.25
N TYR A 102 18.58 -12.25 -0.06
CA TYR A 102 17.43 -11.57 0.56
C TYR A 102 16.11 -12.24 0.15
N GLU A 103 15.92 -12.55 -1.12
CA GLU A 103 14.72 -13.22 -1.64
C GLU A 103 14.54 -14.60 -1.00
N GLU A 104 15.61 -15.38 -0.86
CA GLU A 104 15.57 -16.70 -0.20
C GLU A 104 15.11 -16.60 1.25
N CYS A 105 15.66 -15.66 2.02
CA CYS A 105 15.26 -15.43 3.42
C CYS A 105 13.83 -14.90 3.59
N THR A 106 13.31 -14.17 2.60
CA THR A 106 11.99 -13.52 2.68
C THR A 106 10.88 -14.23 1.91
N SER A 107 11.21 -15.25 1.11
CA SER A 107 10.27 -15.99 0.23
C SER A 107 9.05 -16.61 0.91
N ARG A 108 9.15 -16.87 2.21
CA ARG A 108 8.16 -17.57 3.04
C ARG A 108 7.67 -16.70 4.20
N ILE A 109 7.65 -15.38 3.98
CA ILE A 109 7.17 -14.39 4.95
C ILE A 109 5.91 -13.73 4.39
N ASN A 110 4.89 -13.55 5.24
CA ASN A 110 3.71 -12.78 4.87
C ASN A 110 4.10 -11.30 4.88
N PHE A 111 4.02 -10.65 3.71
CA PHE A 111 4.47 -9.26 3.58
C PHE A 111 3.51 -8.27 4.24
N ASP A 112 2.23 -8.59 4.33
CA ASP A 112 1.24 -7.71 4.96
C ASP A 112 1.39 -7.69 6.48
N ASN A 113 1.83 -8.81 7.06
CA ASN A 113 2.22 -8.89 8.47
C ASN A 113 3.24 -10.03 8.68
N ILE A 114 4.48 -9.67 9.01
CA ILE A 114 5.58 -10.64 9.14
C ILE A 114 5.43 -11.68 10.27
N LEU A 115 4.48 -11.46 11.19
CA LEU A 115 4.17 -12.41 12.26
C LEU A 115 3.08 -13.41 11.90
N GLU A 116 2.33 -13.16 10.82
CA GLU A 116 1.28 -14.03 10.34
C GLU A 116 1.84 -15.14 9.44
N PRO A 117 1.18 -16.31 9.39
CA PRO A 117 1.59 -17.37 8.46
C PRO A 117 1.44 -16.92 7.01
N VAL A 118 2.27 -17.48 6.15
CA VAL A 118 2.05 -17.45 4.69
C VAL A 118 0.92 -18.41 4.37
N LEU A 119 -0.07 -17.93 3.64
CA LEU A 119 -1.09 -18.78 3.02
C LEU A 119 -0.46 -19.45 1.79
N ASP A 120 -0.59 -20.76 1.68
CA ASP A 120 -0.19 -21.47 0.46
C ASP A 120 -1.16 -21.08 -0.69
N ASP A 121 -0.72 -21.19 -1.95
CA ASP A 121 -1.52 -20.79 -3.14
C ASP A 121 -2.92 -21.46 -3.20
N ASP A 122 -3.10 -22.61 -2.54
CA ASP A 122 -4.34 -23.36 -2.45
C ASP A 122 -5.20 -23.02 -1.21
N GLU A 123 -4.67 -22.22 -0.27
CA GLU A 123 -5.34 -21.81 0.95
C GLU A 123 -5.93 -20.41 0.78
N TYR A 124 -7.26 -20.34 0.78
CA TYR A 124 -7.95 -19.07 0.71
C TYR A 124 -7.90 -18.33 2.04
N ASP A 125 -7.66 -17.02 1.97
CA ASP A 125 -7.91 -16.13 3.11
C ASP A 125 -9.38 -16.27 3.52
N ILE A 126 -9.60 -16.80 4.73
CA ILE A 126 -10.93 -17.04 5.30
C ILE A 126 -11.71 -15.72 5.40
N GLY A 127 -11.04 -14.61 5.67
CA GLY A 127 -11.62 -13.27 5.68
C GLY A 127 -12.17 -12.89 4.31
N THR A 128 -11.36 -13.03 3.26
CA THR A 128 -11.78 -12.76 1.88
C THR A 128 -12.92 -13.67 1.43
N LEU A 129 -12.87 -14.97 1.76
CA LEU A 129 -13.98 -15.88 1.47
C LEU A 129 -15.27 -15.44 2.16
N ALA A 130 -15.20 -15.15 3.47
CA ALA A 130 -16.37 -14.74 4.24
C ALA A 130 -16.97 -13.44 3.71
N LEU A 131 -16.14 -12.46 3.36
CA LEU A 131 -16.59 -11.19 2.77
C LEU A 131 -17.21 -11.39 1.39
N ASN A 132 -16.59 -12.21 0.54
CA ASN A 132 -17.13 -12.54 -0.78
C ASN A 132 -18.46 -13.28 -0.66
N GLU A 133 -18.59 -14.27 0.22
CA GLU A 133 -19.85 -14.96 0.46
C GLU A 133 -20.93 -14.01 0.98
N TRP A 134 -20.61 -13.23 2.00
CA TRP A 134 -21.53 -12.28 2.62
C TRP A 134 -22.02 -11.22 1.63
N GLY A 135 -21.11 -10.59 0.87
CA GLY A 135 -21.46 -9.59 -0.14
C GLY A 135 -22.33 -10.15 -1.27
N ASN A 136 -22.22 -11.45 -1.56
CA ASN A 136 -23.03 -12.10 -2.59
C ASN A 136 -24.36 -12.69 -2.08
N MET A 137 -24.70 -12.53 -0.80
CA MET A 137 -26.02 -12.92 -0.30
C MET A 137 -27.10 -11.96 -0.81
N GLU A 138 -28.19 -12.48 -1.37
CA GLU A 138 -29.30 -11.68 -1.91
C GLU A 138 -29.86 -10.71 -0.85
N ALA A 139 -30.06 -11.18 0.39
CA ALA A 139 -30.54 -10.36 1.48
C ALA A 139 -29.61 -9.19 1.82
N VAL A 140 -28.28 -9.39 1.70
CA VAL A 140 -27.28 -8.34 1.93
C VAL A 140 -27.33 -7.31 0.81
N GLN A 141 -27.35 -7.75 -0.45
CA GLN A 141 -27.44 -6.85 -1.59
C GLN A 141 -28.72 -6.01 -1.58
N GLN A 142 -29.86 -6.61 -1.20
CA GLN A 142 -31.11 -5.88 -1.00
C GLN A 142 -30.99 -4.85 0.13
N ALA A 143 -30.41 -5.23 1.28
CA ALA A 143 -30.24 -4.34 2.42
C ALA A 143 -29.29 -3.15 2.12
N LEU A 144 -28.25 -3.39 1.32
CA LEU A 144 -27.31 -2.36 0.86
C LEU A 144 -27.84 -1.55 -0.34
N ASN A 145 -29.01 -1.90 -0.87
CA ASN A 145 -29.60 -1.30 -2.09
C ASN A 145 -28.67 -1.39 -3.32
N VAL A 146 -28.01 -2.54 -3.51
CA VAL A 146 -27.15 -2.79 -4.67
C VAL A 146 -27.96 -2.79 -5.95
N HIS A 147 -27.48 -2.07 -6.97
CA HIS A 147 -28.11 -2.04 -8.29
C HIS A 147 -27.88 -3.36 -9.03
N GLN A 148 -28.93 -4.17 -9.10
CA GLN A 148 -28.89 -5.49 -9.72
C GLN A 148 -28.54 -5.42 -11.22
N GLY A 149 -27.63 -6.29 -11.66
CA GLY A 149 -27.22 -6.41 -13.06
C GLY A 149 -26.06 -5.50 -13.49
N MET A 150 -25.62 -4.55 -12.66
CA MET A 150 -24.47 -3.68 -12.97
C MET A 150 -23.13 -4.30 -12.58
N VAL A 151 -23.10 -5.03 -11.46
CA VAL A 151 -21.94 -5.81 -10.99
C VAL A 151 -22.37 -7.27 -10.93
N GLY A 152 -21.60 -8.16 -11.58
CA GLY A 152 -21.96 -9.58 -11.70
C GLY A 152 -21.84 -10.34 -10.37
N LYS A 153 -20.68 -10.23 -9.72
CA LYS A 153 -20.39 -10.83 -8.41
C LYS A 153 -19.55 -9.84 -7.61
N PHE A 154 -19.86 -9.68 -6.33
CA PHE A 154 -18.98 -8.95 -5.41
C PHE A 154 -17.68 -9.72 -5.22
N GLU A 155 -16.57 -9.02 -5.38
CA GLU A 155 -15.23 -9.51 -5.06
C GLU A 155 -14.52 -8.41 -4.26
N GLU A 156 -13.98 -8.78 -3.09
CA GLU A 156 -13.19 -7.86 -2.26
C GLU A 156 -11.97 -7.32 -3.02
N ILE A 157 -11.24 -8.21 -3.69
CA ILE A 157 -10.05 -7.88 -4.47
C ILE A 157 -10.32 -8.15 -5.94
N ASN A 158 -10.40 -7.08 -6.74
CA ASN A 158 -10.44 -7.22 -8.20
C ASN A 158 -9.02 -7.39 -8.75
N SER A 159 -8.63 -8.63 -9.03
CA SER A 159 -7.32 -8.99 -9.58
C SER A 159 -7.00 -8.31 -10.93
N THR A 160 -8.02 -7.89 -11.70
CA THR A 160 -7.81 -7.18 -12.99
C THR A 160 -7.42 -5.72 -12.81
N LEU A 161 -7.63 -5.16 -11.61
CA LEU A 161 -7.26 -3.80 -11.21
C LEU A 161 -6.11 -3.77 -10.20
N HIS A 162 -5.64 -4.92 -9.74
CA HIS A 162 -4.66 -5.01 -8.66
C HIS A 162 -3.26 -4.62 -9.14
N TYR A 163 -2.59 -3.79 -8.35
CA TYR A 163 -1.24 -3.33 -8.64
C TYR A 163 -0.25 -4.48 -8.54
N ASN A 164 0.58 -4.64 -9.58
CA ASN A 164 1.70 -5.57 -9.55
C ASN A 164 2.99 -4.77 -9.63
N GLN A 165 3.95 -5.07 -8.75
CA GLN A 165 5.24 -4.39 -8.71
C GLN A 165 5.91 -4.39 -10.10
N GLY A 166 6.37 -3.22 -10.55
CA GLY A 166 7.00 -3.04 -11.87
C GLY A 166 6.03 -2.93 -13.05
N LYS A 167 4.72 -3.07 -12.85
CA LYS A 167 3.71 -2.73 -13.87
C LYS A 167 3.35 -1.26 -13.84
N ASN A 168 2.99 -0.73 -15.01
CA ASN A 168 2.53 0.64 -15.19
C ASN A 168 1.00 0.73 -15.33
N ASP A 169 0.34 -0.36 -15.70
CA ASP A 169 -1.08 -0.39 -15.98
C ASP A 169 -1.67 -1.82 -15.96
N THR A 170 -2.99 -1.87 -16.03
CA THR A 170 -3.83 -3.02 -16.40
C THR A 170 -4.66 -2.66 -17.63
N ILE A 171 -5.63 -3.50 -17.99
CA ILE A 171 -6.56 -3.22 -19.10
C ILE A 171 -7.35 -1.92 -18.86
N CYS A 172 -7.67 -1.62 -17.60
CA CYS A 172 -8.59 -0.54 -17.23
C CYS A 172 -8.06 0.40 -16.15
N TYR A 173 -6.84 0.20 -15.63
CA TYR A 173 -6.25 1.07 -14.62
C TYR A 173 -4.80 1.40 -14.90
N ALA A 174 -4.42 2.69 -14.92
CA ALA A 174 -3.03 3.11 -15.04
C ALA A 174 -2.43 3.54 -13.68
N TYR A 175 -1.31 2.94 -13.33
CA TYR A 175 -0.50 3.26 -12.13
C TYR A 175 0.47 4.42 -12.41
N ASP A 176 -0.08 5.55 -12.86
CA ASP A 176 0.65 6.65 -13.48
C ASP A 176 1.34 7.62 -12.50
N ILE A 177 1.18 7.43 -11.18
CA ILE A 177 1.89 8.20 -10.17
C ILE A 177 3.05 7.37 -9.60
N PHE A 178 4.28 7.80 -9.89
CA PHE A 178 5.48 7.17 -9.33
C PHE A 178 5.75 7.59 -7.88
N SER A 179 5.53 8.87 -7.58
CA SER A 179 5.70 9.46 -6.26
C SER A 179 4.60 10.46 -5.96
N SER A 180 3.99 10.30 -4.80
CA SER A 180 2.95 11.18 -4.27
C SER A 180 3.51 12.48 -3.66
N TYR A 181 4.85 12.66 -3.66
CA TYR A 181 5.56 13.79 -3.07
C TYR A 181 4.98 15.15 -3.48
N SER A 182 4.80 15.39 -4.78
CA SER A 182 4.35 16.68 -5.30
C SER A 182 2.93 17.04 -4.83
N TYR A 183 2.06 16.04 -4.71
CA TYR A 183 0.70 16.20 -4.21
C TYR A 183 0.68 16.55 -2.73
N HIS A 184 1.46 15.84 -1.92
CA HIS A 184 1.52 16.06 -0.48
C HIS A 184 2.25 17.36 -0.12
N LYS A 185 3.31 17.72 -0.85
CA LYS A 185 3.97 19.03 -0.73
C LYS A 185 3.03 20.19 -1.05
N LYS A 186 2.08 20.00 -1.98
CA LYS A 186 1.02 20.99 -2.26
C LYS A 186 -0.05 21.02 -1.17
N LEU A 187 -0.35 19.89 -0.53
CA LEU A 187 -1.29 19.85 0.59
C LEU A 187 -0.69 20.48 1.85
N SER A 188 0.62 20.38 2.06
CA SER A 188 1.31 20.96 3.22
C SER A 188 1.32 22.50 3.22
N THR A 189 1.03 23.15 2.10
CA THR A 189 0.89 24.63 2.03
C THR A 189 -0.53 25.10 2.32
N LYS A 190 -1.47 24.19 2.55
CA LYS A 190 -2.86 24.48 2.92
C LYS A 190 -3.07 24.28 4.42
N SER A 191 -4.16 24.83 4.97
CA SER A 191 -4.64 24.52 6.32
C SER A 191 -5.22 23.09 6.40
N CYS A 192 -4.36 22.09 6.28
CA CYS A 192 -4.71 20.67 6.25
C CYS A 192 -3.88 19.91 7.28
N ARG A 193 -4.52 19.06 8.10
CA ARG A 193 -3.82 18.18 9.05
C ARG A 193 -3.67 16.78 8.46
N ALA A 194 -2.44 16.30 8.36
CA ALA A 194 -2.16 14.92 7.96
C ALA A 194 -1.79 14.09 9.20
N LEU A 195 -2.33 12.89 9.30
CA LEU A 195 -1.80 11.84 10.18
C LEU A 195 -1.32 10.70 9.30
N ILE A 196 -0.04 10.36 9.40
CA ILE A 196 0.56 9.25 8.67
C ILE A 196 1.06 8.28 9.74
N PHE A 197 0.64 7.04 9.64
CA PHE A 197 1.10 5.96 10.51
C PHE A 197 1.29 4.68 9.69
N SER A 198 2.16 3.80 10.17
CA SER A 198 2.45 2.51 9.55
C SER A 198 2.42 1.44 10.63
N GLY A 199 1.95 0.24 10.28
CA GLY A 199 2.20 -0.93 11.11
C GLY A 199 3.69 -1.26 11.12
N ASP A 200 4.26 -1.53 12.28
CA ASP A 200 5.68 -1.87 12.43
C ASP A 200 6.02 -3.31 11.99
N HIS A 201 5.00 -4.12 11.69
CA HIS A 201 5.11 -5.48 11.16
C HIS A 201 4.75 -5.59 9.66
N ASP A 202 4.44 -4.47 8.99
CA ASP A 202 4.13 -4.41 7.56
C ASP A 202 5.43 -4.38 6.73
N LEU A 203 5.68 -5.43 5.95
CA LEU A 203 6.80 -5.52 5.00
C LEU A 203 6.37 -5.12 3.57
N THR A 204 5.07 -5.09 3.26
CA THR A 204 4.53 -4.64 1.98
C THR A 204 4.92 -3.18 1.74
N PHE A 205 4.61 -2.28 2.67
CA PHE A 205 5.05 -0.88 2.66
C PHE A 205 5.62 -0.46 4.02
N PRO A 206 6.89 -0.82 4.29
CA PRO A 206 7.50 -0.63 5.60
C PRO A 206 7.52 0.81 6.06
N TYR A 207 7.39 1.01 7.38
CA TYR A 207 7.49 2.33 8.01
C TYR A 207 8.78 3.08 7.62
N VAL A 208 9.88 2.35 7.36
CA VAL A 208 11.17 2.90 6.92
C VAL A 208 11.04 3.73 5.64
N GLY A 209 10.31 3.23 4.63
CA GLY A 209 10.08 3.96 3.38
C GLY A 209 9.23 5.21 3.58
N VAL A 210 8.20 5.10 4.42
CA VAL A 210 7.32 6.21 4.79
C VAL A 210 8.08 7.30 5.56
N GLU A 211 8.97 6.93 6.49
CA GLU A 211 9.84 7.87 7.21
C GLU A 211 10.77 8.64 6.25
N GLN A 212 11.41 7.92 5.31
CA GLN A 212 12.26 8.55 4.28
C GLN A 212 11.46 9.52 3.41
N TRP A 213 10.24 9.13 3.02
CA TRP A 213 9.35 10.00 2.25
C TRP A 213 8.90 11.23 3.05
N ILE A 214 8.52 11.09 4.32
CA ILE A 214 8.18 12.23 5.20
C ILE A 214 9.37 13.19 5.33
N ALA A 215 10.58 12.65 5.56
CA ALA A 215 11.79 13.45 5.64
C ALA A 215 12.04 14.24 4.34
N SER A 216 11.75 13.63 3.18
CA SER A 216 11.90 14.29 1.87
C SER A 216 10.99 15.51 1.70
N LEU A 217 9.85 15.59 2.39
CA LEU A 217 8.96 16.76 2.36
C LEU A 217 9.61 18.01 2.93
N ASN A 218 10.70 17.87 3.71
CA ASN A 218 11.46 18.98 4.29
C ASN A 218 10.55 20.00 4.98
N LEU A 219 9.74 19.52 5.92
CA LEU A 219 8.86 20.33 6.76
C LEU A 219 9.58 20.68 8.07
N GLU A 220 9.16 21.76 8.71
CA GLU A 220 9.69 22.15 10.02
C GLU A 220 9.29 21.11 11.08
N VAL A 221 10.27 20.64 11.84
CA VAL A 221 10.05 19.71 12.95
C VAL A 221 9.68 20.51 14.19
N GLU A 222 8.40 20.52 14.54
CA GLU A 222 7.89 21.19 15.73
C GLU A 222 8.34 20.50 17.03
N ALA A 223 8.41 19.16 17.01
CA ALA A 223 8.84 18.35 18.14
C ALA A 223 9.52 17.05 17.67
N PRO A 224 10.52 16.53 18.42
CA PRO A 224 11.10 15.23 18.14
C PRO A 224 10.09 14.11 18.39
N TRP A 225 10.29 12.96 17.74
CA TRP A 225 9.51 11.75 17.93
C TRP A 225 9.45 11.33 19.40
N LYS A 226 8.27 10.87 19.83
CA LYS A 226 8.00 10.41 21.19
C LYS A 226 7.04 9.23 21.13
N PRO A 227 7.12 8.31 22.10
CA PRO A 227 6.16 7.24 22.20
C PRO A 227 4.77 7.81 22.48
N PHE A 228 3.74 7.18 21.93
CA PHE A 228 2.36 7.35 22.38
C PHE A 228 1.96 6.20 23.29
N TYR A 229 0.99 6.46 24.17
CA TYR A 229 0.57 5.49 25.18
C TYR A 229 -0.92 5.20 25.06
N VAL A 230 -1.26 3.92 25.22
CA VAL A 230 -2.63 3.43 25.38
C VAL A 230 -2.66 2.66 26.69
N ASP A 231 -3.54 3.03 27.61
CA ASP A 231 -3.68 2.39 28.93
C ASP A 231 -2.36 2.22 29.70
N ASN A 232 -1.48 3.23 29.65
CA ASN A 232 -0.13 3.25 30.24
C ASN A 232 0.88 2.26 29.64
N GLN A 233 0.59 1.69 28.47
CA GLN A 233 1.51 0.90 27.68
C GLN A 233 1.94 1.69 26.44
N VAL A 234 3.21 1.59 26.05
CA VAL A 234 3.68 2.16 24.77
C VAL A 234 2.92 1.48 23.63
N GLY A 235 2.21 2.28 22.82
CA GLY A 235 1.48 1.80 21.64
C GLY A 235 2.28 1.93 20.33
N GLY A 236 3.38 2.70 20.38
CA GLY A 236 4.29 3.02 19.28
C GLY A 236 4.99 4.35 19.54
#